data_AF-A0A953BTV3-F1
#
_entry.id   AF-A0A953BTV3-F1
#
_cell.length_a   1.000
_cell.length_b   1.000
_cell.length_c   1.000
_cell.angle_alpha   90.00
_cell.angle_beta   90.00
_cell.angle_gamma   90.00
#
_symmetry.space_group_name_H-M   'P 1'
#
loop_
_entity.id
_entity.type
_entity.pdbx_description
1 polymer ?
#
loop_
_entity_poly.entity_id
_entity_poly.type
_entity_poly.pdbx_seq_one_letter_code
_entity_poly.pdbx_strand_id
1 'polypeptide(L)'
;MLVLSRKENQRIVFPNLGIAVEILRISGNSVKVGVDAPPQIRVLRSEVQDDGHSSAPETDSRSLRHALRNRLNTATLALHLMQRQMEAGLLDDAEQTLHATISDLSALDVLAGSLQPAGAADACPRCHRRALLVEDDANERELLAGLLRLSGYEVDVVEDGLAAIQYLAGHARPDCVLLDMQMPRMDGPQTVAAIRENPELSGIKVFAVTGLDPDLAQVPIGDRGVDRWFAKPLRPSEFVRDLDAEFSPHATVV
;
A
#
# COMPACT_ATOMS: atom_id res chain seq x y z
N MET A 1 -29.84 -3.99 18.36
CA MET A 1 -30.49 -2.76 18.84
C MET A 1 -31.25 -3.12 20.10
N LEU A 2 -30.88 -2.55 21.25
CA LEU A 2 -31.58 -2.80 22.52
C LEU A 2 -32.54 -1.62 22.75
N VAL A 3 -33.83 -1.91 22.91
CA VAL A 3 -34.88 -0.89 23.01
C VAL A 3 -35.38 -0.83 24.44
N LEU A 4 -35.29 0.35 25.06
CA LEU A 4 -35.86 0.61 26.38
C LEU A 4 -37.32 1.05 26.26
N SER A 5 -38.15 0.62 27.20
CA SER A 5 -39.50 1.12 27.31
C SER A 5 -39.51 2.49 27.99
N ARG A 6 -40.50 3.34 27.71
CA ARG A 6 -40.66 4.70 28.27
C ARG A 6 -41.06 4.75 29.75
N LYS A 7 -40.47 3.91 30.60
CA LYS A 7 -40.73 3.89 32.05
C LYS A 7 -39.58 4.60 32.78
N GLU A 8 -39.92 5.40 33.78
CA GLU A 8 -38.93 6.05 34.65
C GLU A 8 -38.16 5.00 35.46
N ASN A 9 -36.89 5.30 35.80
CA ASN A 9 -35.98 4.45 36.57
C ASN A 9 -35.59 3.12 35.91
N GLN A 10 -35.70 3.01 34.58
CA GLN A 10 -35.11 1.87 33.87
C GLN A 10 -33.60 2.02 33.75
N ARG A 11 -32.88 0.96 34.11
CA ARG A 11 -31.42 0.91 34.11
C ARG A 11 -30.91 -0.25 33.25
N ILE A 12 -30.02 0.05 32.32
CA ILE A 12 -29.21 -0.95 31.61
C ILE A 12 -27.83 -0.97 32.25
N VAL A 13 -27.31 -2.16 32.51
CA VAL A 13 -25.94 -2.35 33.00
C VAL A 13 -25.14 -3.13 31.96
N PHE A 14 -23.95 -2.64 31.67
CA PHE A 14 -22.96 -3.31 30.83
C PHE A 14 -21.83 -3.80 31.75
N PRO A 15 -21.98 -4.99 32.37
CA PRO A 15 -21.09 -5.43 33.45
C PRO A 15 -19.63 -5.51 33.04
N ASN A 16 -19.34 -5.91 31.79
CA ASN A 16 -17.98 -6.01 31.26
C ASN A 16 -17.33 -4.64 30.98
N LEU A 17 -18.15 -3.59 30.85
CA LEU A 17 -17.67 -2.23 30.58
C LEU A 17 -17.75 -1.34 31.84
N GLY A 18 -18.42 -1.80 32.91
CA GLY A 18 -18.68 -0.99 34.09
C GLY A 18 -19.60 0.22 33.84
N ILE A 19 -20.36 0.22 32.74
CA ILE A 19 -21.24 1.33 32.35
C ILE A 19 -22.66 1.02 32.79
N ALA A 20 -23.37 2.01 33.32
CA ALA A 20 -24.81 1.96 33.50
C ALA A 20 -25.51 3.15 32.82
N VAL A 21 -26.65 2.88 32.19
CA VAL A 21 -27.49 3.89 31.55
C VAL A 21 -28.85 3.87 32.23
N GLU A 22 -29.31 5.00 32.75
CA GLU A 22 -30.56 5.12 33.51
C GLU A 22 -31.46 6.22 32.97
N ILE A 23 -32.77 5.98 32.93
CA ILE A 23 -33.76 7.01 32.62
C ILE A 23 -34.11 7.78 33.90
N LEU A 24 -33.57 9.00 34.02
CA LEU A 24 -33.73 9.84 35.21
C LEU A 24 -35.08 10.55 35.27
N ARG A 25 -35.64 10.95 34.13
CA ARG A 25 -36.92 11.66 34.07
C ARG A 25 -37.53 11.62 32.68
N ILE A 26 -38.85 11.54 32.59
CA ILE A 26 -39.58 11.68 31.32
C ILE A 26 -40.49 12.91 31.42
N SER A 27 -40.36 13.84 30.46
CA SER A 27 -41.20 15.05 30.38
C SER A 27 -41.72 15.23 28.96
N GLY A 28 -42.94 14.78 28.71
CA GLY A 28 -43.56 14.85 27.38
C GLY A 28 -42.76 14.06 26.34
N ASN A 29 -42.21 14.76 25.34
CA ASN A 29 -41.39 14.18 24.28
C ASN A 29 -39.87 14.16 24.59
N SER A 30 -39.47 14.55 25.80
CA SER A 30 -38.06 14.60 26.22
C SER A 30 -37.77 13.58 27.32
N VAL A 31 -36.67 12.85 27.19
CA VAL A 31 -36.19 11.88 28.17
C VAL A 31 -34.82 12.33 28.67
N LYS A 32 -34.67 12.50 29.99
CA LYS A 32 -33.36 12.71 30.61
C LYS A 32 -32.73 11.36 30.90
N VAL A 33 -31.58 11.11 30.29
CA VAL A 33 -30.79 9.89 30.47
C VAL A 33 -29.54 10.22 31.26
N GLY A 34 -29.28 9.46 32.31
CA GLY A 34 -28.02 9.44 33.06
C GLY A 34 -27.13 8.33 32.54
N VAL A 35 -25.84 8.62 32.34
CA VAL A 35 -24.84 7.62 31.98
C VAL A 35 -23.76 7.65 33.06
N ASP A 36 -23.60 6.53 33.73
CA ASP A 36 -22.54 6.29 34.71
C ASP A 36 -21.47 5.42 34.05
N ALA A 37 -20.25 5.93 33.96
CA ALA A 37 -19.14 5.27 33.27
C ALA A 37 -17.83 5.46 34.06
N PRO A 38 -16.94 4.46 34.09
CA PRO A 38 -15.63 4.58 34.72
C PRO A 38 -14.78 5.68 34.03
N PRO A 39 -13.82 6.30 34.72
CA PRO A 39 -13.05 7.45 34.22
C PRO A 39 -12.25 7.18 32.93
N GLN A 40 -11.95 5.90 32.65
CA GLN A 40 -11.28 5.45 31.44
C GLN A 40 -12.22 5.38 30.20
N ILE A 41 -13.53 5.44 30.39
CA ILE A 41 -14.53 5.37 29.32
C ILE A 41 -15.06 6.77 29.03
N ARG A 42 -14.70 7.31 27.87
CA ARG A 42 -15.18 8.63 27.42
C ARG A 42 -16.64 8.54 26.96
N VAL A 43 -17.53 9.26 27.64
CA VAL A 43 -18.92 9.44 27.25
C VAL A 43 -19.04 10.77 26.49
N LEU A 44 -19.38 10.71 25.21
CA LEU A 44 -19.51 11.88 24.35
C LEU A 44 -20.94 11.99 23.83
N ARG A 45 -21.50 13.21 23.80
CA ARG A 45 -22.74 13.50 23.07
C ARG A 45 -22.35 13.89 21.64
N SER A 46 -23.07 13.37 20.65
CA SER A 46 -22.81 13.65 19.24
C SER A 46 -22.88 15.13 18.86
N GLU A 47 -23.53 15.95 19.69
CA GLU A 47 -23.76 17.39 19.50
C GLU A 47 -22.71 18.31 20.18
N VAL A 48 -21.80 17.77 20.99
CA VAL A 48 -20.73 18.53 21.68
C VAL A 48 -19.37 18.32 20.99
N GLN A 49 -19.40 17.83 19.74
CA GLN A 49 -18.19 17.60 18.93
C GLN A 49 -17.95 18.73 17.90
N ASP A 50 -18.46 19.93 18.17
CA ASP A 50 -18.11 21.17 17.46
C ASP A 50 -17.92 22.28 18.50
N ASP A 51 -16.67 22.55 18.86
CA ASP A 51 -16.05 23.85 18.58
C ASP A 51 -14.70 24.02 19.31
N GLY A 52 -13.71 24.37 18.50
CA GLY A 52 -12.50 25.05 18.93
C GLY A 52 -11.31 24.14 19.20
N HIS A 53 -10.63 23.70 18.14
CA HIS A 53 -9.26 24.08 17.81
C HIS A 53 -9.08 23.95 16.28
N SER A 54 -8.71 25.05 15.62
CA SER A 54 -8.58 25.17 14.17
C SER A 54 -7.33 24.44 13.64
N SER A 55 -7.49 23.48 12.71
CA SER A 55 -6.93 23.51 11.33
C SER A 55 -6.91 22.12 10.62
N ALA A 56 -7.92 21.84 9.77
CA ALA A 56 -8.00 20.88 8.63
C ALA A 56 -7.85 19.34 8.86
N PRO A 57 -8.19 18.47 7.87
CA PRO A 57 -9.50 18.01 7.40
C PRO A 57 -9.83 16.58 7.93
N GLU A 58 -10.58 16.44 9.03
CA GLU A 58 -10.89 15.10 9.60
C GLU A 58 -12.20 14.45 9.09
N THR A 59 -13.12 15.24 8.51
CA THR A 59 -14.41 14.73 8.00
C THR A 59 -14.23 13.74 6.84
N ASP A 60 -13.17 13.92 6.04
CA ASP A 60 -12.86 13.07 4.90
C ASP A 60 -12.40 11.67 5.37
N SER A 61 -11.46 11.62 6.32
CA SER A 61 -10.84 10.37 6.80
C SER A 61 -11.81 9.35 7.41
N ARG A 62 -12.93 9.78 8.01
CA ARG A 62 -13.97 8.86 8.53
C ARG A 62 -14.91 8.38 7.44
N SER A 63 -15.30 9.26 6.52
CA SER A 63 -16.13 8.93 5.36
C SER A 63 -15.39 7.96 4.42
N LEU A 64 -14.11 8.24 4.15
CA LEU A 64 -13.21 7.42 3.36
C LEU A 64 -13.02 6.02 3.96
N ARG A 65 -12.82 5.92 5.28
CA ARG A 65 -12.75 4.61 5.97
C ARG A 65 -14.04 3.82 5.84
N HIS A 66 -15.20 4.47 5.93
CA HIS A 66 -16.49 3.82 5.71
C HIS A 66 -16.68 3.38 4.25
N ALA A 67 -16.33 4.22 3.29
CA ALA A 67 -16.41 3.91 1.86
C ALA A 67 -15.48 2.74 1.51
N LEU A 68 -14.23 2.77 1.97
CA LEU A 68 -13.26 1.70 1.79
C LEU A 68 -13.76 0.38 2.37
N ARG A 69 -14.25 0.39 3.62
CA ARG A 69 -14.80 -0.80 4.27
C ARG A 69 -15.98 -1.38 3.50
N ASN A 70 -16.91 -0.54 3.04
CA ASN A 70 -18.05 -1.00 2.25
C ASN A 70 -17.59 -1.62 0.92
N ARG A 71 -16.60 -1.02 0.25
CA ARG A 71 -16.10 -1.49 -1.03
C ARG A 71 -15.31 -2.80 -0.91
N LEU A 72 -14.53 -2.97 0.15
CA LEU A 72 -13.87 -4.25 0.48
C LEU A 72 -14.88 -5.36 0.78
N ASN A 73 -15.97 -5.03 1.47
CA ASN A 73 -17.06 -6.00 1.70
C ASN A 73 -17.71 -6.42 0.36
N THR A 74 -17.94 -5.47 -0.56
CA THR A 74 -18.47 -5.77 -1.90
C THR A 74 -17.52 -6.67 -2.69
N ALA A 75 -16.21 -6.39 -2.68
CA ALA A 75 -15.22 -7.22 -3.35
C ALA A 75 -15.19 -8.64 -2.79
N THR A 76 -15.27 -8.79 -1.46
CA THR A 76 -15.36 -10.10 -0.81
C THR A 76 -16.57 -10.90 -1.30
N LEU A 77 -17.73 -10.25 -1.41
CA LEU A 77 -18.94 -10.89 -1.92
C LEU A 77 -18.83 -11.28 -3.40
N ALA A 78 -18.21 -10.43 -4.22
CA ALA A 78 -18.00 -10.70 -5.63
C ALA A 78 -17.04 -11.88 -5.85
N LEU A 79 -15.98 -12.00 -5.03
CA LEU A 79 -15.10 -13.17 -5.06
C LEU A 79 -15.82 -14.46 -4.70
N HIS A 80 -16.70 -14.43 -3.69
CA HIS A 80 -17.55 -15.57 -3.36
C HIS A 80 -18.53 -15.93 -4.48
N LEU A 81 -19.12 -14.93 -5.15
CA LEU A 81 -19.98 -15.14 -6.30
C LEU A 81 -19.21 -15.78 -7.46
N MET A 82 -18.03 -15.26 -7.76
CA MET A 82 -17.13 -15.77 -8.80
C MET A 82 -16.76 -17.23 -8.52
N GLN A 83 -16.39 -17.56 -7.28
CA GLN A 83 -16.12 -18.95 -6.89
C GLN A 83 -17.31 -19.88 -7.15
N ARG A 84 -18.53 -19.43 -6.80
CA ARG A 84 -19.77 -20.19 -7.06
C ARG A 84 -20.07 -20.34 -8.54
N GLN A 85 -19.82 -19.32 -9.35
CA GLN A 85 -20.00 -19.35 -10.81
C GLN A 85 -19.00 -20.32 -11.45
N MET A 86 -17.74 -20.31 -11.01
CA MET A 86 -16.73 -21.27 -11.46
C MET A 86 -17.09 -22.72 -11.10
N GLU A 87 -17.55 -22.96 -9.86
CA GLU A 87 -18.04 -24.29 -9.43
C GLU A 87 -19.24 -24.77 -10.27
N ALA A 88 -20.06 -23.83 -10.76
CA ALA A 88 -21.20 -24.11 -11.63
C ALA A 88 -20.84 -24.21 -13.13
N GLY A 89 -19.57 -24.00 -13.50
CA GLY A 89 -19.12 -23.99 -14.91
C GLY A 89 -19.53 -22.75 -15.71
N LEU A 90 -20.01 -21.70 -15.04
CA LEU A 90 -20.40 -20.42 -15.63
C LEU A 90 -19.17 -19.50 -15.74
N LEU A 91 -18.26 -19.85 -16.65
CA LEU A 91 -16.97 -19.16 -16.77
C LEU A 91 -17.13 -17.71 -17.27
N ASP A 92 -18.05 -17.46 -18.21
CA ASP A 92 -18.32 -16.12 -18.75
C ASP A 92 -18.85 -15.18 -17.65
N ASP A 93 -19.77 -15.66 -16.80
CA ASP A 93 -20.31 -14.88 -15.69
C ASP A 93 -19.26 -14.59 -14.62
N ALA A 94 -18.35 -15.54 -14.37
CA ALA A 94 -17.24 -15.38 -13.44
C ALA A 94 -16.24 -14.34 -13.95
N GLU A 95 -15.89 -14.37 -15.24
CA GLU A 95 -15.02 -13.39 -15.89
C GLU A 95 -15.65 -11.99 -15.84
N GLN A 96 -16.95 -11.88 -16.12
CA GLN A 96 -17.66 -10.61 -16.07
C GLN A 96 -17.71 -10.04 -14.64
N THR A 97 -17.90 -10.91 -13.65
CA THR A 97 -17.87 -10.55 -12.22
C THR A 97 -16.49 -10.06 -11.81
N LEU A 98 -15.42 -10.71 -12.29
CA LEU A 98 -14.05 -10.30 -12.05
C LEU A 98 -13.78 -8.90 -12.64
N HIS A 99 -14.13 -8.69 -13.91
CA HIS A 99 -13.96 -7.38 -14.57
C HIS A 99 -14.71 -6.25 -13.86
N ALA A 100 -15.96 -6.49 -13.47
CA ALA A 100 -16.74 -5.51 -12.71
C ALA A 100 -16.08 -5.20 -11.36
N THR A 101 -15.58 -6.22 -10.66
CA THR A 101 -14.92 -6.05 -9.36
C THR A 101 -13.61 -5.28 -9.48
N ILE A 102 -12.79 -5.58 -10.49
CA ILE A 102 -11.53 -4.87 -10.76
C ILE A 102 -11.82 -3.41 -11.12
N SER A 103 -12.83 -3.13 -11.95
CA SER A 103 -13.23 -1.77 -12.30
C SER A 103 -13.75 -0.98 -11.09
N ASP A 104 -14.49 -1.64 -10.19
CA ASP A 104 -14.97 -1.01 -8.97
C ASP A 104 -13.84 -0.75 -7.97
N LEU A 105 -12.81 -1.60 -7.93
CA LEU A 105 -11.63 -1.40 -7.09
C LEU A 105 -10.67 -0.36 -7.67
N SER A 106 -10.50 -0.27 -8.99
CA SER A 106 -9.64 0.76 -9.60
C SER A 106 -10.18 2.17 -9.43
N ALA A 107 -11.49 2.34 -9.27
CA ALA A 107 -12.08 3.62 -8.87
C ALA A 107 -11.65 4.07 -7.45
N LEU A 108 -11.12 3.16 -6.61
CA LEU A 108 -10.48 3.54 -5.34
C LEU A 108 -9.07 4.12 -5.56
N ASP A 109 -8.34 3.72 -6.59
CA ASP A 109 -7.04 4.35 -6.93
C ASP A 109 -7.21 5.81 -7.34
N VAL A 110 -8.33 6.17 -7.95
CA VAL A 110 -8.65 7.57 -8.28
C VAL A 110 -8.97 8.39 -7.03
N LEU A 111 -9.68 7.80 -6.05
CA LEU A 111 -9.95 8.44 -4.74
C LEU A 111 -8.70 8.47 -3.84
N ALA A 112 -7.86 7.45 -3.89
CA ALA A 112 -6.56 7.42 -3.23
C ALA A 112 -5.56 8.37 -3.90
N GLY A 113 -5.65 8.57 -5.22
CA GLY A 113 -4.95 9.60 -5.97
C GLY A 113 -5.32 11.02 -5.54
N SER A 114 -6.58 11.24 -5.11
CA SER A 114 -7.00 12.50 -4.47
C SER A 114 -6.58 12.64 -2.99
N LEU A 115 -6.09 11.56 -2.38
CA LEU A 115 -5.41 11.56 -1.09
C LEU A 115 -3.88 11.72 -1.22
N GLN A 116 -3.39 12.27 -2.34
CA GLN A 116 -2.09 12.92 -2.32
C GLN A 116 -2.05 13.82 -1.07
N PRO A 117 -1.14 13.59 -0.13
CA PRO A 117 -0.99 14.50 0.99
C PRO A 117 -0.54 15.83 0.38
N ALA A 118 -1.43 16.81 0.32
CA ALA A 118 -1.15 18.20 0.01
C ALA A 118 -0.31 18.89 1.12
N GLY A 119 0.61 18.15 1.73
CA GLY A 119 1.34 18.51 2.93
C GLY A 119 2.48 17.54 3.26
N ALA A 120 3.13 16.93 2.26
CA ALA A 120 4.43 16.25 2.41
C ALA A 120 5.54 17.02 1.67
N ALA A 121 5.41 18.34 1.59
CA ALA A 121 6.45 19.23 1.08
C ALA A 121 7.51 19.61 2.13
N ASP A 122 7.47 19.02 3.33
CA ASP A 122 8.51 19.23 4.34
C ASP A 122 9.10 17.89 4.81
N ALA A 123 10.36 17.68 4.41
CA ALA A 123 11.31 16.62 4.77
C ALA A 123 11.16 15.22 4.11
N CYS A 124 11.47 15.09 2.81
CA CYS A 124 12.07 13.84 2.31
C CYS A 124 12.99 14.04 1.08
N PRO A 125 14.24 13.56 1.07
CA PRO A 125 15.16 13.63 -0.07
C PRO A 125 14.80 12.69 -1.24
N ARG A 126 13.54 12.22 -1.31
CA ARG A 126 13.07 11.15 -2.22
C ARG A 126 12.55 11.67 -3.58
N CYS A 127 12.35 12.98 -3.74
CA CYS A 127 11.52 13.52 -4.82
C CYS A 127 12.11 13.51 -6.25
N HIS A 128 13.32 12.98 -6.49
CA HIS A 128 13.93 13.01 -7.84
C HIS A 128 14.83 11.80 -8.16
N ARG A 129 14.62 10.63 -7.55
CA ARG A 129 15.47 9.46 -7.85
C ARG A 129 14.97 8.72 -9.09
N ARG A 130 15.87 8.46 -10.03
CA ARG A 130 15.60 7.70 -11.25
C ARG A 130 15.94 6.23 -11.05
N ALA A 131 14.97 5.35 -11.32
CA ALA A 131 15.13 3.91 -11.32
C ALA A 131 14.94 3.37 -12.73
N LEU A 132 15.81 2.44 -13.14
CA LEU A 132 15.60 1.62 -14.33
C LEU A 132 15.10 0.25 -13.90
N LEU A 133 13.89 -0.14 -14.32
CA LEU A 133 13.34 -1.46 -14.08
C LEU A 133 13.52 -2.36 -15.31
N VAL A 134 14.08 -3.54 -15.12
CA VAL A 134 14.31 -4.56 -16.15
C VAL A 134 13.52 -5.81 -15.79
N GLU A 135 12.44 -6.06 -16.53
CA GLU A 135 11.47 -7.12 -16.27
C GLU A 135 10.82 -7.55 -17.59
N ASP A 136 10.83 -8.85 -17.90
CA ASP A 136 10.36 -9.37 -19.20
C ASP A 136 8.84 -9.57 -19.21
N ASP A 137 8.23 -9.93 -18.07
CA ASP A 137 6.77 -9.99 -17.95
C ASP A 137 6.15 -8.59 -17.91
N ALA A 138 5.27 -8.31 -18.87
CA ALA A 138 4.66 -6.98 -19.00
C ALA A 138 3.79 -6.59 -17.78
N ASN A 139 3.11 -7.55 -17.16
CA ASN A 139 2.22 -7.29 -16.02
C ASN A 139 3.05 -7.03 -14.75
N GLU A 140 4.07 -7.85 -14.49
CA GLU A 140 4.97 -7.65 -13.35
C GLU A 140 5.76 -6.35 -13.49
N ARG A 141 6.20 -6.02 -14.71
CA ARG A 141 6.87 -4.75 -15.02
C ARG A 141 5.99 -3.55 -14.70
N GLU A 142 4.73 -3.57 -15.13
CA GLU A 142 3.80 -2.46 -14.90
C GLU A 142 3.43 -2.32 -13.42
N LEU A 143 3.21 -3.44 -12.73
CA LEU A 143 2.94 -3.47 -11.29
C LEU A 143 4.09 -2.87 -10.47
N LEU A 144 5.32 -3.33 -10.73
CA LEU A 144 6.51 -2.85 -10.00
C LEU A 144 6.84 -1.40 -10.35
N ALA A 145 6.70 -1.00 -11.61
CA ALA A 145 6.86 0.39 -12.01
C ALA A 145 5.82 1.29 -11.32
N GLY A 146 4.56 0.85 -11.25
CA GLY A 146 3.50 1.56 -10.53
C GLY A 146 3.82 1.75 -9.05
N LEU A 147 4.28 0.69 -8.37
CA LEU A 147 4.68 0.74 -6.97
C LEU A 147 5.82 1.74 -6.71
N LEU A 148 6.86 1.70 -7.55
CA LEU A 148 8.00 2.61 -7.43
C LEU A 148 7.61 4.07 -7.71
N ARG A 149 6.77 4.31 -8.72
CA ARG A 149 6.25 5.65 -9.03
C ARG A 149 5.38 6.21 -7.90
N LEU A 150 4.50 5.39 -7.31
CA LEU A 150 3.71 5.76 -6.13
C LEU A 150 4.60 6.11 -4.92
N SER A 151 5.81 5.57 -4.89
CA SER A 151 6.81 5.81 -3.85
C SER A 151 7.71 7.04 -4.13
N GLY A 152 7.48 7.75 -5.24
CA GLY A 152 8.18 8.98 -5.60
C GLY A 152 9.38 8.81 -6.54
N TYR A 153 9.60 7.62 -7.11
CA TYR A 153 10.67 7.38 -8.09
C TYR A 153 10.23 7.77 -9.50
N GLU A 154 11.16 8.31 -10.29
CA GLU A 154 11.04 8.37 -11.75
C GLU A 154 11.48 7.02 -12.32
N VAL A 155 10.56 6.28 -12.96
CA VAL A 155 10.84 4.90 -13.38
C VAL A 155 10.78 4.77 -14.89
N ASP A 156 11.93 4.49 -15.47
CA ASP A 156 12.07 4.01 -16.85
C ASP A 156 12.08 2.48 -16.84
N VAL A 157 11.49 1.87 -17.88
CA VAL A 157 11.27 0.42 -17.93
C VAL A 157 11.83 -0.17 -19.22
N VAL A 158 12.41 -1.35 -19.13
CA VAL A 158 12.94 -2.13 -20.26
C VAL A 158 12.61 -3.61 -20.07
N GLU A 159 12.62 -4.36 -21.17
CA GLU A 159 12.10 -5.73 -21.26
C GLU A 159 13.18 -6.83 -21.22
N ASP A 160 14.46 -6.47 -21.30
CA ASP A 160 15.56 -7.42 -21.14
C ASP A 160 16.89 -6.73 -20.77
N GLY A 161 17.90 -7.54 -20.49
CA GLY A 161 19.26 -7.09 -20.19
C GLY A 161 19.94 -6.30 -21.32
N LEU A 162 19.69 -6.66 -22.59
CA LEU A 162 20.28 -5.96 -23.73
C LEU A 162 19.71 -4.54 -23.87
N ALA A 163 18.40 -4.38 -23.73
CA ALA A 163 17.71 -3.11 -23.70
C ALA A 163 18.16 -2.28 -22.49
N ALA A 164 18.43 -2.91 -21.34
CA ALA A 164 19.00 -2.22 -20.18
C ALA A 164 20.37 -1.62 -20.50
N ILE A 165 21.28 -2.39 -21.12
CA ILE A 165 22.62 -1.90 -21.49
C ILE A 165 22.51 -0.77 -22.53
N GLN A 166 21.65 -0.93 -23.55
CA GLN A 166 21.42 0.11 -24.56
C GLN A 166 20.83 1.38 -23.94
N TYR A 167 19.88 1.24 -23.00
CA TYR A 167 19.30 2.35 -22.27
C TYR A 167 20.39 3.11 -21.50
N LEU A 168 21.22 2.39 -20.73
CA LEU A 168 22.29 2.98 -19.92
C LEU A 168 23.38 3.68 -20.75
N ALA A 169 23.56 3.29 -22.02
CA ALA A 169 24.50 3.95 -22.93
C ALA A 169 23.92 5.23 -23.59
N GLY A 170 22.59 5.32 -23.74
CA GLY A 170 21.94 6.39 -24.51
C GLY A 170 21.17 7.43 -23.69
N HIS A 171 20.95 7.19 -22.39
CA HIS A 171 20.08 8.02 -21.54
C HIS A 171 20.81 8.57 -20.31
N ALA A 172 20.14 9.48 -19.60
CA ALA A 172 20.63 9.98 -18.33
C ALA A 172 20.75 8.82 -17.31
N ARG A 173 21.85 8.80 -16.56
CA ARG A 173 22.14 7.71 -15.63
C ARG A 173 21.07 7.62 -14.52
N PRO A 174 20.51 6.43 -14.28
CA PRO A 174 19.62 6.21 -13.14
C PRO A 174 20.44 6.09 -11.83
N ASP A 175 19.79 6.34 -10.70
CA ASP A 175 20.34 6.13 -9.37
C ASP A 175 20.37 4.63 -9.00
N CYS A 176 19.39 3.87 -9.47
CA CYS A 176 19.40 2.42 -9.38
C CYS A 176 18.87 1.69 -10.60
N VAL A 177 19.27 0.43 -10.71
CA VAL A 177 18.73 -0.57 -11.63
C VAL A 177 18.10 -1.68 -10.80
N LEU A 178 16.83 -1.98 -11.05
CA LEU A 178 16.15 -3.15 -10.55
C LEU A 178 16.06 -4.18 -11.67
N LEU A 179 16.62 -5.35 -11.44
CA LEU A 179 16.82 -6.37 -12.46
C LEU A 179 16.18 -7.69 -12.03
N ASP A 180 15.24 -8.21 -12.83
CA ASP A 180 14.84 -9.60 -12.69
C ASP A 180 15.98 -10.53 -13.12
N MET A 181 16.28 -11.51 -12.29
CA MET A 181 17.27 -12.55 -12.55
C MET A 181 16.75 -13.67 -13.44
N GLN A 182 15.43 -13.80 -13.59
CA GLN A 182 14.80 -14.86 -14.38
C GLN A 182 14.26 -14.32 -15.71
N MET A 183 15.13 -14.12 -16.71
CA MET A 183 14.72 -13.66 -18.05
C MET A 183 15.18 -14.64 -19.16
N PRO A 184 14.40 -14.87 -20.23
CA PRO A 184 14.69 -15.88 -21.25
C PRO A 184 15.68 -15.46 -22.35
N ARG A 185 15.98 -14.16 -22.53
CA ARG A 185 16.83 -13.66 -23.64
C ARG A 185 18.28 -13.37 -23.23
N MET A 186 18.47 -12.68 -22.12
CA MET A 186 19.78 -12.39 -21.53
C MET A 186 19.63 -12.50 -20.02
N ASP A 187 20.38 -13.41 -19.41
CA ASP A 187 20.23 -13.71 -17.99
C ASP A 187 20.67 -12.49 -17.14
N GLY A 188 19.96 -12.24 -16.04
CA GLY A 188 20.27 -11.16 -15.09
C GLY A 188 21.75 -11.11 -14.68
N PRO A 189 22.43 -12.24 -14.35
CA PRO A 189 23.86 -12.25 -14.03
C PRO A 189 24.77 -11.65 -15.10
N GLN A 190 24.50 -11.90 -16.37
CA GLN A 190 25.30 -11.35 -17.48
C GLN A 190 25.10 -9.83 -17.58
N THR A 191 23.87 -9.37 -17.33
CA THR A 191 23.54 -7.94 -17.31
C THR A 191 24.26 -7.22 -16.17
N VAL A 192 24.29 -7.80 -14.98
CA VAL A 192 25.05 -7.27 -13.83
C VAL A 192 26.54 -7.17 -14.17
N ALA A 193 27.12 -8.23 -14.74
CA ALA A 193 28.53 -8.22 -15.14
C ALA A 193 28.83 -7.09 -16.13
N ALA A 194 28.00 -6.94 -17.17
CA ALA A 194 28.15 -5.87 -18.17
C ALA A 194 28.03 -4.46 -17.57
N ILE A 195 27.11 -4.27 -16.60
CA ILE A 195 26.97 -2.99 -15.89
C ILE A 195 28.24 -2.71 -15.07
N ARG A 196 28.78 -3.70 -14.34
CA ARG A 196 29.96 -3.53 -13.48
C ARG A 196 31.28 -3.41 -14.25
N GLU A 197 31.36 -3.96 -15.46
CA GLU A 197 32.52 -3.80 -16.35
C GLU A 197 32.67 -2.35 -16.85
N ASN A 198 31.59 -1.57 -16.87
CA ASN A 198 31.62 -0.18 -17.29
C ASN A 198 31.93 0.76 -16.10
N PRO A 199 33.12 1.41 -16.06
CA PRO A 199 33.51 2.29 -14.94
C PRO A 199 32.56 3.47 -14.76
N GLU A 200 31.93 3.90 -15.85
CA GLU A 200 30.93 4.95 -15.86
C GLU A 200 29.67 4.60 -15.06
N LEU A 201 29.35 3.31 -14.93
CA LEU A 201 28.15 2.84 -14.22
C LEU A 201 28.45 2.42 -12.76
N SER A 202 29.70 2.58 -12.29
CA SER A 202 30.15 2.16 -10.96
C SER A 202 29.39 2.81 -9.79
N GLY A 203 28.81 3.99 -10.00
CA GLY A 203 28.02 4.69 -8.98
C GLY A 203 26.55 4.25 -8.89
N ILE A 204 26.08 3.39 -9.81
CA ILE A 204 24.68 2.97 -9.86
C ILE A 204 24.46 1.80 -8.90
N LYS A 205 23.39 1.89 -8.11
CA LYS A 205 22.94 0.79 -7.24
C LYS A 205 22.23 -0.28 -8.06
N VAL A 206 22.68 -1.52 -7.98
CA VAL A 206 22.09 -2.64 -8.74
C VAL A 206 21.38 -3.57 -7.78
N PHE A 207 20.07 -3.68 -7.93
CA PHE A 207 19.21 -4.51 -7.10
C PHE A 207 18.67 -5.69 -7.90
N ALA A 208 18.84 -6.89 -7.38
CA ALA A 208 18.33 -8.10 -8.00
C ALA A 208 16.96 -8.46 -7.43
N VAL A 209 16.02 -8.79 -8.31
CA VAL A 209 14.74 -9.38 -7.96
C VAL A 209 14.72 -10.82 -8.48
N THR A 210 14.31 -11.79 -7.67
CA THR A 210 14.34 -13.22 -8.04
C THR A 210 13.17 -13.98 -7.43
N GLY A 211 12.56 -14.89 -8.18
CA GLY A 211 11.61 -15.89 -7.65
C GLY A 211 12.26 -17.14 -7.07
N LEU A 212 13.58 -17.30 -7.25
CA LEU A 212 14.39 -18.41 -6.72
C LEU A 212 15.26 -17.95 -5.54
N ASP A 213 15.78 -18.93 -4.80
CA ASP A 213 16.76 -18.70 -3.73
C ASP A 213 17.97 -17.92 -4.30
N PRO A 214 18.34 -16.74 -3.75
CA PRO A 214 19.49 -15.95 -4.19
C PRO A 214 20.78 -16.75 -4.33
N ASP A 215 20.98 -17.77 -3.49
CA ASP A 215 22.16 -18.64 -3.51
C ASP A 215 22.28 -19.45 -4.82
N LEU A 216 21.17 -19.68 -5.53
CA LEU A 216 21.15 -20.40 -6.80
C LEU A 216 21.55 -19.53 -8.00
N ALA A 217 21.39 -18.21 -7.88
CA ALA A 217 21.66 -17.27 -8.96
C ALA A 217 23.16 -16.95 -9.13
N GLN A 218 24.01 -17.39 -8.19
CA GLN A 218 25.48 -17.33 -8.27
C GLN A 218 26.08 -15.92 -8.49
N VAL A 219 25.32 -14.84 -8.24
CA VAL A 219 25.81 -13.46 -8.31
C VAL A 219 26.15 -12.97 -6.89
N PRO A 220 27.40 -12.53 -6.63
CA PRO A 220 27.80 -12.09 -5.31
C PRO A 220 27.13 -10.76 -4.93
N ILE A 221 26.99 -10.53 -3.62
CA ILE A 221 26.64 -9.20 -3.10
C ILE A 221 27.91 -8.34 -3.03
N GLY A 222 27.83 -7.09 -3.49
CA GLY A 222 28.91 -6.08 -3.43
C GLY A 222 29.38 -5.58 -4.79
N ASP A 223 30.55 -4.94 -4.83
CA ASP A 223 31.05 -4.16 -5.98
C ASP A 223 31.16 -4.95 -7.30
N ARG A 224 31.26 -6.28 -7.23
CA ARG A 224 31.34 -7.17 -8.39
C ARG A 224 30.02 -7.81 -8.79
N GLY A 225 28.93 -7.49 -8.08
CA GLY A 225 27.61 -8.06 -8.34
C GLY A 225 26.52 -7.07 -7.96
N VAL A 226 25.57 -7.51 -7.13
CA VAL A 226 24.39 -6.72 -6.77
C VAL A 226 24.57 -6.08 -5.40
N ASP A 227 24.03 -4.89 -5.21
CA ASP A 227 24.01 -4.22 -3.90
C ASP A 227 23.06 -4.92 -2.94
N ARG A 228 21.94 -5.45 -3.44
CA ARG A 228 20.93 -6.15 -2.63
C ARG A 228 20.10 -7.13 -3.47
N TRP A 229 19.60 -8.17 -2.79
CA TRP A 229 18.63 -9.13 -3.30
C TRP A 229 17.25 -8.91 -2.73
N PHE A 230 16.24 -9.10 -3.58
CA PHE A 230 14.83 -9.08 -3.24
C PHE A 230 14.16 -10.35 -3.74
N ALA A 231 13.54 -11.11 -2.84
CA ALA A 231 12.85 -12.35 -3.17
C ALA A 231 11.37 -12.08 -3.51
N LYS A 232 10.89 -12.60 -4.64
CA LYS A 232 9.46 -12.64 -4.97
C LYS A 232 8.78 -13.67 -4.04
N PRO A 233 7.57 -13.40 -3.50
CA PRO A 233 6.74 -12.23 -3.74
C PRO A 233 7.18 -11.00 -2.93
N LEU A 234 7.29 -9.86 -3.61
CA LEU A 234 7.67 -8.59 -2.99
C LEU A 234 6.52 -8.01 -2.18
N ARG A 235 6.77 -7.67 -0.92
CA ARG A 235 5.81 -6.92 -0.09
C ARG A 235 6.01 -5.42 -0.33
N PRO A 236 5.01 -4.69 -0.87
CA PRO A 236 5.16 -3.30 -1.29
C PRO A 236 5.79 -2.37 -0.23
N SER A 237 5.30 -2.45 1.00
CA SER A 237 5.74 -1.59 2.11
C SER A 237 7.15 -1.90 2.62
N GLU A 238 7.55 -3.18 2.63
CA GLU A 238 8.90 -3.59 3.04
C GLU A 238 9.91 -3.27 1.93
N PHE A 239 9.56 -3.57 0.69
CA PHE A 239 10.41 -3.34 -0.49
C PHE A 239 10.81 -1.87 -0.64
N VAL A 240 9.83 -0.96 -0.60
CA VAL A 240 10.09 0.48 -0.74
C VAL A 240 10.92 1.03 0.42
N ARG A 241 10.69 0.55 1.64
CA ARG A 241 11.50 0.94 2.80
C ARG A 241 12.94 0.46 2.67
N ASP A 242 13.12 -0.78 2.22
CA ASP A 242 14.43 -1.40 2.09
C ASP A 242 15.24 -0.78 0.94
N LEU A 243 14.61 -0.45 -0.20
CA LEU A 243 15.23 0.34 -1.26
C LEU A 243 15.74 1.68 -0.73
N ASP A 244 14.92 2.36 0.05
CA ASP A 244 15.26 3.67 0.60
C ASP A 244 16.38 3.65 1.64
N ALA A 245 16.50 2.55 2.38
CA ALA A 245 17.58 2.35 3.32
C ALA A 245 18.95 2.31 2.60
N GLU A 246 19.01 1.76 1.38
CA GLU A 246 20.24 1.68 0.59
C GLU A 246 20.71 3.05 0.05
N PHE A 247 19.79 4.01 -0.07
CA PHE A 247 20.09 5.37 -0.50
C PHE A 247 20.31 6.36 0.65
N SER A 248 19.94 5.98 1.87
CA SER A 248 20.17 6.81 3.04
C SER A 248 21.63 6.62 3.48
N PRO A 249 22.45 7.70 3.55
CA PRO A 249 23.81 7.57 4.04
C PRO A 249 23.73 6.98 5.45
N HIS A 250 24.55 5.96 5.70
CA HIS A 250 24.68 5.35 7.01
C HIS A 250 24.84 6.48 8.04
N ALA A 251 23.89 6.59 8.97
CA ALA A 251 24.16 7.24 10.23
C ALA A 251 25.25 6.39 10.90
N THR A 252 26.51 6.75 10.63
CA THR A 252 27.65 6.30 11.42
C THR A 252 27.39 6.79 12.84
N VAL A 253 26.81 5.91 13.66
CA VAL A 253 26.79 6.06 15.10
C VAL A 253 28.23 5.84 15.55
N VAL A 254 28.87 6.94 15.93
CA VAL A 254 30.17 7.00 16.62
C VAL A 254 29.99 6.53 18.06
#